data_AF-M1MWB2-F1
#
_entry.id   AF-M1MWB2-F1
#
_cell.length_a   1.000
_cell.length_b   1.000
_cell.length_c   1.000
_cell.angle_alpha   90.00
_cell.angle_beta   90.00
_cell.angle_gamma   90.00
#
_symmetry.space_group_name_H-M   'P 1'
#
loop_
_entity.id
_entity.type
_entity.pdbx_description
1 polymer ?
#
loop_
_entity_poly.entity_id
_entity_poly.type
_entity_poly.pdbx_seq_one_letter_code
_entity_poly.pdbx_strand_id
1 'polypeptide(L)'
;MSLELNICELGEALRKIEEKYKLEVLIKSNLSGGWMTITGEAIIEKVPKDKKTSCGGGNGDNIIDIKIKTENNEDGLIVKITGAKNKKFIIDVASARYKEIRPNNLSINQTKINENESKLRIDENIIFSIKAPADEVIQIIEGDEQS
;
A
#
# COMPACT_ATOMS: atom_id res chain seq x y z
N MET A 1 -12.50 3.16 2.91
CA MET A 1 -12.36 3.56 4.32
C MET A 1 -11.06 4.32 4.45
N SER A 2 -11.04 5.44 5.18
CA SER A 2 -9.84 6.28 5.31
C SER A 2 -9.29 6.23 6.73
N LEU A 3 -7.98 6.01 6.84
CA LEU A 3 -7.22 5.89 8.07
C LEU A 3 -6.00 6.83 8.02
N GLU A 4 -5.49 7.25 9.18
CA GLU A 4 -4.25 8.02 9.27
C GLU A 4 -3.19 7.25 10.06
N LEU A 5 -2.13 6.81 9.38
CA LEU A 5 -1.06 6.01 9.98
C LEU A 5 0.26 6.80 10.01
N ASN A 6 1.00 6.68 11.11
CA ASN A 6 2.40 7.08 11.14
C ASN A 6 3.29 6.08 10.39
N ILE A 7 4.58 6.38 10.21
CA ILE A 7 5.47 5.53 9.40
C ILE A 7 5.69 4.12 9.98
N CYS A 8 5.70 3.98 11.31
CA CYS A 8 5.85 2.67 11.96
C CYS A 8 4.56 1.85 11.78
N GLU A 9 3.40 2.44 12.07
CA GLU A 9 2.08 1.83 11.87
C GLU A 9 1.87 1.39 10.41
N LEU A 10 2.21 2.26 9.47
CA LEU A 10 2.14 1.96 8.03
C LEU A 10 3.06 0.80 7.65
N GLY A 11 4.31 0.81 8.12
CA GLY A 11 5.26 -0.26 7.81
C GLY A 11 4.84 -1.61 8.39
N GLU A 12 4.31 -1.63 9.62
CA GLU A 12 3.76 -2.84 10.23
C GLU A 12 2.52 -3.34 9.50
N ALA A 13 1.60 -2.45 9.12
CA ALA A 13 0.42 -2.81 8.33
C ALA A 13 0.80 -3.46 6.99
N LEU A 14 1.70 -2.82 6.23
CA LEU A 14 2.17 -3.37 4.95
C LEU A 14 2.84 -4.73 5.11
N ARG A 15 3.65 -4.90 6.17
CA ARG A 15 4.30 -6.20 6.48
C ARG A 15 3.28 -7.29 6.77
N LYS A 16 2.30 -7.03 7.63
CA LYS A 16 1.27 -8.02 7.98
C LYS A 16 0.42 -8.43 6.77
N ILE A 17 0.13 -7.48 5.87
CA ILE A 17 -0.58 -7.78 4.63
C ILE A 17 0.30 -8.63 3.72
N GLU A 18 1.57 -8.27 3.52
CA GLU A 18 2.55 -9.02 2.71
C GLU A 18 2.69 -10.49 3.17
N GLU A 19 2.71 -10.73 4.48
CA GLU A 19 2.82 -12.07 5.06
C GLU A 19 1.65 -13.00 4.68
N LYS A 20 0.47 -12.42 4.43
CA LYS A 20 -0.75 -13.18 4.06
C LYS A 20 -1.04 -13.14 2.56
N TYR A 21 -0.69 -12.05 1.89
CA TYR A 21 -1.12 -11.73 0.54
C TYR A 21 0.01 -11.18 -0.31
N LYS A 22 0.06 -11.62 -1.57
CA LYS A 22 0.92 -11.00 -2.57
C LYS A 22 0.54 -9.53 -2.76
N LEU A 23 1.52 -8.64 -2.65
CA LEU A 23 1.35 -7.20 -2.88
C LEU A 23 1.87 -6.82 -4.27
N GLU A 24 0.98 -6.29 -5.11
CA GLU A 24 1.37 -5.62 -6.35
C GLU A 24 1.28 -4.10 -6.13
N VAL A 25 2.30 -3.34 -6.51
CA VAL A 25 2.32 -1.89 -6.30
C VAL A 25 2.32 -1.12 -7.62
N LEU A 26 1.67 0.05 -7.60
CA LEU A 26 1.84 1.12 -8.57
C LEU A 26 2.21 2.39 -7.82
N ILE A 27 3.40 2.91 -8.10
CA ILE A 27 3.87 4.20 -7.59
C ILE A 27 3.84 5.18 -8.75
N LYS A 28 3.17 6.32 -8.58
CA LYS A 28 3.12 7.42 -9.54
C LYS A 28 3.83 8.63 -8.95
N SER A 29 4.66 9.28 -9.75
CA SER A 29 5.27 10.57 -9.43
C SER A 29 5.04 11.54 -10.59
N ASN A 30 4.56 12.74 -10.28
CA ASN A 30 4.35 13.78 -11.29
C ASN A 30 5.69 14.43 -11.66
N LEU A 31 5.86 14.71 -12.96
CA LEU A 31 7.00 15.40 -13.54
C LEU A 31 6.51 16.68 -14.23
N SER A 32 7.39 17.66 -14.44
CA SER A 32 7.03 18.96 -15.04
C SER A 32 6.33 18.85 -16.39
N GLY A 33 6.62 17.81 -17.17
CA GLY A 33 5.99 17.54 -18.47
C GLY A 33 5.16 16.25 -18.55
N GLY A 34 4.91 15.55 -17.43
CA GLY A 34 4.24 14.24 -17.47
C GLY A 34 4.22 13.53 -16.13
N TRP A 35 4.30 12.20 -16.14
CA TRP A 35 4.39 11.39 -14.93
C TRP A 35 5.28 10.16 -15.15
N MET A 36 5.87 9.70 -14.06
CA MET A 36 6.60 8.44 -13.96
C MET A 36 5.75 7.42 -13.20
N THR A 37 5.80 6.16 -13.61
CA THR A 37 5.22 5.05 -12.86
C THR A 37 6.23 3.95 -12.61
N ILE A 38 6.20 3.36 -11.42
CA ILE A 38 6.90 2.12 -11.07
C ILE A 38 5.83 1.10 -10.71
N THR A 39 5.89 -0.08 -11.32
CA THR A 39 4.93 -1.17 -11.08
C THR A 39 5.65 -2.50 -10.90
N GLY A 40 5.12 -3.35 -10.04
CA GLY A 40 5.61 -4.71 -9.84
C GLY A 40 5.23 -5.28 -8.48
N GLU A 41 5.79 -6.44 -8.16
CA GLU A 41 5.59 -7.10 -6.88
C GLU A 41 6.37 -6.36 -5.80
N ALA A 42 5.69 -5.97 -4.73
CA ALA A 42 6.27 -5.27 -3.59
C ALA A 42 6.60 -6.25 -2.47
N ILE A 43 7.86 -6.24 -2.07
CA ILE A 43 8.39 -6.98 -0.92
C ILE A 43 8.84 -5.95 0.11
N ILE A 44 8.31 -6.02 1.32
CA ILE A 44 8.73 -5.13 2.40
C ILE A 44 10.08 -5.66 2.90
N GLU A 45 11.16 -4.90 2.82
CA GLU A 45 12.48 -5.37 3.30
C GLU A 45 12.74 -4.88 4.72
N LYS A 46 12.31 -3.66 5.02
CA LYS A 46 12.59 -3.00 6.29
C LYS A 46 11.37 -2.23 6.77
N VAL A 47 11.06 -2.36 8.05
CA VAL A 47 10.03 -1.59 8.75
C VAL A 47 10.70 -0.83 9.90
N PRO A 48 10.43 0.48 10.06
CA PRO A 48 10.96 1.23 11.19
C PRO A 48 10.36 0.72 12.50
N LYS A 49 11.20 0.57 13.52
CA LYS A 49 10.75 0.18 14.87
C LYS A 49 10.66 1.42 15.75
N ASP A 50 9.52 1.58 16.44
CA ASP A 50 9.34 2.68 17.37
C ASP A 50 10.27 2.49 18.59
N LYS A 51 11.28 3.35 18.74
CA LYS A 51 12.21 3.30 19.86
C LYS A 51 11.57 3.94 21.10
N LYS A 52 10.67 3.20 21.77
CA LYS A 52 10.22 3.53 23.13
C LYS A 52 11.12 2.93 24.22
N THR A 53 12.32 2.46 23.90
CA THR A 53 13.23 1.84 24.86
C THR A 53 14.58 2.55 24.93
N SER A 54 14.81 3.15 26.10
CA SER A 54 16.08 3.43 26.77
C SER A 54 16.94 4.59 26.28
N CYS A 55 17.26 5.45 27.27
CA CYS A 55 18.24 6.51 27.28
C CYS A 55 19.50 6.21 26.44
N GLY A 56 19.73 6.99 25.39
CA GLY A 56 21.00 6.96 24.66
C GLY A 56 20.86 7.23 23.16
N GLY A 57 20.76 8.52 22.78
CA GLY A 57 21.27 9.05 21.51
C GLY A 57 20.90 8.38 20.17
N GLY A 58 19.81 7.62 20.07
CA GLY A 58 19.42 6.97 18.82
C GLY A 58 18.40 7.79 18.03
N ASN A 59 18.80 8.39 16.90
CA ASN A 59 17.84 8.84 15.90
C ASN A 59 16.91 7.67 15.58
N GLY A 60 15.60 7.84 15.81
CA GLY A 60 14.59 6.82 15.50
C GLY A 60 14.62 6.52 14.01
N ASP A 61 14.52 5.23 13.66
CA ASP A 61 14.38 4.83 12.26
C ASP A 61 12.98 5.22 11.79
N ASN A 62 12.90 5.89 10.65
CA ASN A 62 11.66 6.43 10.09
C ASN A 62 11.52 6.07 8.60
N ILE A 63 12.14 4.96 8.19
CA ILE A 63 12.20 4.55 6.78
C ILE A 63 11.66 3.12 6.62
N ILE A 64 10.71 2.97 5.69
CA ILE A 64 10.28 1.68 5.15
C ILE A 64 11.06 1.46 3.85
N ASP A 65 11.74 0.32 3.71
CA ASP A 65 12.37 -0.09 2.46
C ASP A 65 11.46 -1.13 1.77
N ILE A 66 11.08 -0.85 0.52
CA ILE A 66 10.22 -1.69 -0.30
C ILE A 66 11.00 -2.09 -1.55
N LYS A 67 11.23 -3.38 -1.74
CA LYS A 67 11.81 -3.93 -2.95
C LYS A 67 10.72 -4.24 -3.96
N ILE A 68 10.82 -3.67 -5.15
CA ILE A 68 9.89 -3.87 -6.25
C ILE A 68 10.53 -4.78 -7.28
N LYS A 69 9.96 -5.96 -7.49
CA LYS A 69 10.40 -6.93 -8.49
C LYS A 69 9.49 -6.89 -9.71
N THR A 70 10.09 -7.18 -10.87
CA THR A 70 9.34 -7.37 -12.13
C THR A 70 9.77 -8.69 -12.76
N GLU A 71 8.95 -9.26 -13.64
CA GLU A 71 9.25 -10.55 -14.30
C GLU A 71 10.63 -10.57 -14.99
N ASN A 72 11.09 -9.42 -15.47
CA ASN A 72 12.36 -9.28 -16.19
C ASN A 72 13.53 -8.76 -15.31
N ASN A 73 13.29 -8.49 -14.03
CA ASN A 73 14.31 -8.00 -13.10
C ASN A 73 14.03 -8.50 -11.68
N GLU A 74 14.59 -9.67 -11.37
CA GLU A 74 14.46 -10.32 -10.06
C GLU A 74 15.27 -9.63 -8.96
N ASP A 75 16.36 -8.95 -9.33
CA ASP A 75 17.19 -8.16 -8.41
C ASP A 75 16.41 -6.94 -7.88
N GLY A 76 15.41 -6.48 -8.62
CA GLY A 76 14.43 -5.48 -8.23
C GLY A 76 14.98 -4.07 -8.02
N LEU A 77 14.09 -3.15 -7.64
CA LEU A 77 14.40 -1.77 -7.28
C LEU A 77 13.98 -1.52 -5.83
N ILE A 78 14.87 -0.95 -5.02
CA ILE A 78 14.51 -0.52 -3.65
C ILE A 78 13.93 0.89 -3.71
N VAL A 79 12.69 1.03 -3.28
CA VAL A 79 12.01 2.29 -3.03
C VAL A 79 11.87 2.51 -1.53
N LYS A 80 12.15 3.73 -1.06
CA LYS A 80 12.13 4.07 0.36
C LYS A 80 10.99 5.05 0.65
N ILE A 81 10.16 4.75 1.65
CA ILE A 81 9.18 5.70 2.20
C ILE A 81 9.74 6.24 3.51
N THR A 82 9.92 7.56 3.60
CA THR A 82 10.45 8.23 4.80
C THR A 82 9.34 9.02 5.49
N GLY A 83 9.11 8.74 6.77
CA GLY A 83 8.16 9.48 7.60
C GLY A 83 8.73 10.79 8.12
N ALA A 84 8.00 11.89 8.00
CA ALA A 84 8.36 13.14 8.67
C ALA A 84 7.87 13.13 10.13
N LYS A 85 8.59 13.83 11.02
CA LYS A 85 8.23 13.92 12.44
C LYS A 85 6.82 14.52 12.60
N ASN A 86 5.99 13.89 13.42
CA ASN A 86 4.60 14.29 13.70
C ASN A 86 3.70 14.42 12.45
N LYS A 87 4.04 13.72 11.36
CA LYS A 87 3.20 13.62 10.16
C LYS A 87 2.66 12.21 10.03
N LYS A 88 1.48 12.10 9.45
CA LYS A 88 0.82 10.83 9.13
C LYS A 88 0.55 10.74 7.63
N PHE A 89 0.42 9.52 7.15
CA PHE A 89 0.01 9.20 5.79
C PHE A 89 -1.49 8.94 5.78
N ILE A 90 -2.17 9.40 4.73
CA ILE A 90 -3.59 9.09 4.54
C ILE A 90 -3.68 7.77 3.80
N ILE A 91 -4.35 6.80 4.40
CA ILE A 91 -4.53 5.46 3.84
C ILE A 91 -5.99 5.30 3.45
N ASP A 92 -6.26 4.90 2.20
CA ASP A 92 -7.60 4.54 1.74
C ASP A 92 -7.64 3.08 1.30
N VAL A 93 -8.53 2.29 1.89
CA VAL A 93 -8.78 0.91 1.49
C VAL A 93 -10.16 0.81 0.84
N ALA A 94 -10.21 0.25 -0.37
CA ALA A 94 -11.44 0.08 -1.13
C ALA A 94 -11.39 -1.17 -2.01
N SER A 95 -12.54 -1.82 -2.22
CA SER A 95 -12.66 -2.94 -3.16
C SER A 95 -12.33 -2.51 -4.60
N ALA A 96 -11.68 -3.39 -5.35
CA ALA A 96 -11.36 -3.14 -6.74
C ALA A 96 -12.65 -3.04 -7.57
N ARG A 97 -12.75 -2.02 -8.44
CA ARG A 97 -13.90 -1.82 -9.32
C ARG A 97 -13.47 -2.04 -10.76
N TYR A 98 -14.27 -2.78 -11.53
CA TYR A 98 -14.11 -2.92 -12.97
C TYR A 98 -15.37 -2.50 -13.70
N LYS A 99 -15.19 -1.96 -14.91
CA LYS A 99 -16.30 -1.63 -15.81
C LYS A 99 -16.43 -2.77 -16.82
N GLU A 100 -17.57 -3.44 -16.83
CA GLU A 100 -17.89 -4.41 -17.88
C GLU A 100 -18.40 -3.64 -19.10
N ILE A 101 -17.60 -3.58 -20.17
CA ILE A 101 -18.03 -2.99 -21.44
C ILE A 101 -18.71 -4.09 -22.24
N ARG A 102 -20.05 -4.08 -22.30
CA ARG A 102 -20.79 -4.98 -23.19
C ARG A 102 -20.83 -4.37 -24.59
N PRO A 103 -20.48 -5.12 -25.65
CA PRO A 103 -20.36 -4.58 -27.00
C PRO A 103 -21.69 -4.11 -27.63
N ASN A 104 -22.85 -4.37 -27.00
CA ASN A 104 -24.15 -4.30 -27.69
C ASN A 104 -25.27 -3.50 -27.00
N ASN A 105 -24.98 -2.57 -26.08
CA ASN A 105 -26.04 -1.65 -25.62
C ASN A 105 -25.48 -0.27 -25.23
N LEU A 106 -26.05 0.75 -25.87
CA LEU A 106 -25.58 2.15 -25.91
C LEU A 106 -25.68 2.94 -24.60
N SER A 107 -26.04 2.33 -23.47
CA SER A 107 -26.10 3.03 -22.18
C SER A 107 -26.39 2.05 -21.05
N ILE A 108 -25.36 1.51 -20.40
CA ILE A 108 -25.34 1.11 -18.98
C ILE A 108 -23.91 0.58 -18.71
N ASN A 109 -23.00 1.49 -18.33
CA ASN A 109 -21.70 1.11 -17.78
C ASN A 109 -21.93 0.61 -16.34
N GLN A 110 -22.22 -0.68 -16.16
CA GLN A 110 -22.30 -1.24 -14.80
C GLN A 110 -20.88 -1.31 -14.23
N THR A 111 -20.64 -0.50 -13.20
CA THR A 111 -19.43 -0.64 -12.38
C THR A 111 -19.67 -1.81 -11.45
N LYS A 112 -18.98 -2.92 -11.70
CA LYS A 112 -19.03 -4.09 -10.82
C LYS A 112 -17.88 -4.01 -9.82
N ILE A 113 -18.18 -4.40 -8.58
CA ILE A 113 -17.22 -4.48 -7.50
C ILE A 113 -16.63 -5.89 -7.53
N ASN A 114 -15.31 -6.01 -7.51
CA ASN A 114 -14.64 -7.26 -7.21
C ASN A 114 -14.50 -7.34 -5.69
N GLU A 115 -15.30 -8.20 -5.06
CA GLU A 115 -15.29 -8.37 -3.61
C GLU A 115 -14.05 -9.14 -3.13
N ASN A 116 -13.32 -9.81 -4.02
CA ASN A 116 -12.15 -10.63 -3.70
C ASN A 116 -10.81 -9.90 -3.94
N GLU A 117 -10.86 -8.67 -4.43
CA GLU A 117 -9.67 -7.84 -4.65
C GLU A 117 -9.89 -6.46 -4.07
N SER A 118 -8.86 -5.91 -3.45
CA SER A 118 -8.88 -4.60 -2.83
C SER A 118 -7.66 -3.79 -3.24
N LYS A 119 -7.79 -2.48 -3.04
CA LYS A 119 -6.73 -1.50 -3.24
C LYS A 119 -6.49 -0.78 -1.93
N LEU A 120 -5.23 -0.74 -1.52
CA LEU A 120 -4.74 0.11 -0.44
C LEU A 120 -3.96 1.26 -1.08
N ARG A 121 -4.45 2.49 -0.90
CA ARG A 121 -3.81 3.69 -1.42
C ARG A 121 -3.14 4.46 -0.29
N ILE A 122 -1.91 4.91 -0.51
CA ILE A 122 -1.22 5.87 0.34
C ILE A 122 -1.24 7.21 -0.38
N ASP A 123 -1.88 8.20 0.25
CA ASP A 123 -2.19 9.50 -0.31
C ASP A 123 -2.84 9.37 -1.70
N GLU A 124 -2.26 9.98 -2.73
CA GLU A 124 -2.73 9.85 -4.13
C GLU A 124 -1.73 9.12 -5.04
N ASN A 125 -0.55 8.79 -4.51
CA ASN A 125 0.63 8.49 -5.32
C ASN A 125 1.03 7.01 -5.30
N ILE A 126 0.66 6.26 -4.27
CA ILE A 126 1.04 4.86 -4.13
C ILE A 126 -0.22 4.01 -3.97
N ILE A 127 -0.35 2.98 -4.79
CA ILE A 127 -1.49 2.07 -4.78
C ILE A 127 -0.97 0.64 -4.72
N PHE A 128 -1.33 -0.09 -3.67
CA PHE A 128 -1.17 -1.52 -3.58
C PHE A 128 -2.46 -2.19 -4.05
N SER A 129 -2.34 -3.24 -4.85
CA SER A 129 -3.43 -4.13 -5.23
C SER A 129 -3.23 -5.47 -4.53
N ILE A 130 -4.28 -5.93 -3.85
CA ILE A 130 -4.25 -7.06 -2.93
C ILE A 130 -5.38 -8.00 -3.35
N LYS A 131 -5.08 -9.29 -3.51
CA LYS A 131 -6.10 -10.33 -3.80
C LYS A 131 -6.81 -10.79 -2.53
N ALA A 132 -7.39 -9.84 -1.81
CA ALA A 132 -8.18 -10.04 -0.61
C ALA A 132 -9.34 -9.04 -0.56
N PRO A 133 -10.46 -9.39 0.09
CA PRO A 133 -11.54 -8.45 0.38
C PRO A 133 -11.06 -7.23 1.17
N ALA A 134 -11.70 -6.08 0.93
CA ALA A 134 -11.32 -4.83 1.59
C ALA A 134 -11.46 -4.90 3.12
N ASP A 135 -12.52 -5.55 3.61
CA ASP A 135 -12.80 -5.67 5.05
C ASP A 135 -11.71 -6.46 5.78
N GLU A 136 -11.17 -7.50 5.13
CA GLU A 136 -10.08 -8.29 5.70
C GLU A 136 -8.78 -7.49 5.75
N VAL A 137 -8.47 -6.72 4.70
CA VAL A 137 -7.32 -5.81 4.69
C VAL A 137 -7.45 -4.75 5.79
N ILE A 138 -8.65 -4.22 6.00
CA ILE A 138 -8.93 -3.25 7.07
C ILE A 138 -8.69 -3.87 8.44
N GLN A 139 -9.19 -5.09 8.69
CA GLN A 139 -8.96 -5.81 9.96
C GLN A 139 -7.47 -6.02 10.24
N ILE A 140 -6.67 -6.34 9.22
CA ILE A 140 -5.21 -6.47 9.37
C ILE A 140 -4.56 -5.15 9.79
N ILE A 141 -5.04 -4.02 9.26
CA ILE A 141 -4.51 -2.67 9.56
C ILE A 141 -4.89 -2.22 10.97
N GLU A 142 -6.15 -2.40 11.37
CA GLU A 142 -6.65 -1.99 12.69
C GLU A 142 -6.10 -2.88 13.81
N GLY A 143 -5.60 -4.07 13.45
CA GLY A 143 -5.22 -5.11 14.40
C GLY A 143 -6.44 -5.90 14.84
N ASP A 144 -6.28 -7.20 15.06
CA ASP A 144 -7.35 -8.06 15.55
C ASP A 144 -7.83 -7.59 16.94
N GLU A 145 -8.76 -6.63 17.01
CA GLU A 145 -9.66 -6.49 18.14
C GLU A 145 -10.76 -7.54 18.02
N GLN A 146 -10.37 -8.82 18.15
CA GLN A 146 -11.31 -9.89 18.48
C GLN A 146 -10.70 -10.81 19.53
N SER A 147 -11.10 -10.50 20.78
CA SER A 147 -11.35 -11.41 21.92
C SER A 147 -10.17 -12.09 22.61
#